data_AF-A0A919Y2E6-F1
#
_entry.id   AF-A0A919Y2E6-F1
#
_cell.length_a   1.000
_cell.length_b   1.000
_cell.length_c   1.000
_cell.angle_alpha   90.00
_cell.angle_beta   90.00
_cell.angle_gamma   90.00
#
_symmetry.space_group_name_H-M   'P 1'
#
loop_
_entity.id
_entity.type
_entity.pdbx_description
1 polymer ?
#
loop_
_entity_poly.entity_id
_entity_poly.type
_entity_poly.pdbx_seq_one_letter_code
_entity_poly.pdbx_strand_id
1 'polypeptide(L)' 'MSLVKAKSKWVWTQEAQEIDPQRIAGRPITDVYPHYGVEAPAMLLERGYIVDASEYQGQTDLFDYV' A
#
# COMPACT_ATOMS: atom_id res chain seq x y z
N MET A 1 12.30 -2.22 -15.51
CA MET A 1 11.37 -1.85 -14.41
C MET A 1 11.59 -2.88 -13.33
N SER A 2 12.17 -2.48 -12.19
CA SER A 2 12.48 -3.42 -11.10
C SER A 2 11.25 -3.62 -10.22
N LEU A 3 10.97 -4.85 -9.84
CA LEU A 3 9.92 -5.20 -8.89
C LEU A 3 10.54 -5.38 -7.51
N VAL A 4 9.80 -4.95 -6.49
CA VAL A 4 10.12 -5.16 -5.07
C VAL A 4 9.08 -6.08 -4.46
N LYS A 5 9.55 -6.99 -3.59
CA LYS A 5 8.71 -7.97 -2.94
C LYS A 5 8.42 -7.54 -1.50
N ALA A 6 7.14 -7.49 -1.14
CA ALA A 6 6.67 -7.27 0.21
C ALA A 6 7.01 -8.48 1.11
N LYS A 7 7.20 -8.24 2.40
CA LYS A 7 7.26 -9.31 3.42
C LYS A 7 5.87 -9.94 3.61
N SER A 8 4.84 -9.11 3.61
CA SER A 8 3.44 -9.53 3.75
C SER A 8 2.62 -9.16 2.51
N LYS A 9 2.30 -7.87 2.36
CA LYS A 9 1.58 -7.31 1.20
C LYS A 9 1.83 -5.82 1.12
N TRP A 10 1.78 -5.25 -0.07
CA TRP A 10 1.89 -3.80 -0.26
C TRP A 10 0.56 -3.12 0.05
N VAL A 11 0.60 -2.06 0.86
CA VAL A 11 -0.54 -1.19 1.14
C VAL A 11 -0.21 0.24 0.74
N TRP A 12 -1.25 1.02 0.39
CA TRP A 12 -1.09 2.44 0.09
C TRP A 12 -0.74 3.24 1.35
N THR A 13 0.08 4.26 1.19
CA THR A 13 0.35 5.27 2.23
C THR A 13 -0.64 6.44 2.14
N GLN A 14 -0.62 7.32 3.13
CA GLN A 14 -1.40 8.56 3.11
C GLN A 14 -1.00 9.46 1.92
N GLU A 15 0.29 9.55 1.62
CA GLU A 15 0.81 10.30 0.46
C GLU A 15 0.22 9.80 -0.86
N ALA A 16 0.04 8.48 -1.00
CA ALA A 16 -0.60 7.91 -2.19
C ALA A 16 -2.07 8.31 -2.30
N GLN A 17 -2.79 8.37 -1.17
CA GLN A 17 -4.20 8.76 -1.12
C GLN A 17 -4.40 10.25 -1.44
N GLU A 18 -3.48 11.12 -1.00
CA GLU A 18 -3.54 12.56 -1.28
C GLU A 18 -3.42 12.85 -2.78
N ILE A 19 -2.68 12.02 -3.51
CA ILE A 19 -2.49 12.14 -4.96
C ILE A 19 -3.64 11.48 -5.73
N ASP A 20 -4.12 10.35 -5.25
CA ASP A 20 -5.19 9.59 -5.88
C ASP A 20 -6.15 9.05 -4.80
N PRO A 21 -7.37 9.60 -4.69
CA PRO A 21 -8.35 9.18 -3.70
C PRO A 21 -8.76 7.70 -3.77
N GLN A 22 -8.47 7.01 -4.89
CA GLN A 22 -8.70 5.56 -5.01
C GLN A 22 -7.65 4.73 -4.25
N ARG A 23 -6.48 5.32 -3.95
CA ARG A 23 -5.38 4.68 -3.22
C ARG A 23 -5.55 4.86 -1.72
N ILE A 24 -6.64 4.28 -1.19
CA ILE A 24 -7.01 4.41 0.22
C ILE A 24 -5.85 3.91 1.11
N ALA A 25 -5.33 4.76 1.98
CA ALA A 25 -4.21 4.45 2.84
C ALA A 25 -4.52 3.22 3.73
N GLY A 26 -3.57 2.29 3.84
CA GLY A 26 -3.71 1.03 4.55
C GLY A 26 -4.50 -0.06 3.79
N ARG A 27 -5.16 0.26 2.67
CA ARG A 27 -5.75 -0.74 1.79
C ARG A 27 -4.67 -1.37 0.91
N PRO A 28 -4.82 -2.66 0.56
CA PRO A 28 -3.87 -3.33 -0.31
C PRO A 28 -3.89 -2.71 -1.71
N ILE A 29 -2.73 -2.65 -2.35
CA ILE A 29 -2.63 -2.09 -3.71
C ILE A 29 -3.42 -2.89 -4.75
N THR A 30 -3.71 -4.16 -4.45
CA THR A 30 -4.52 -5.06 -5.28
C THR A 30 -5.94 -4.57 -5.51
N ASP A 31 -6.47 -3.71 -4.64
CA ASP A 31 -7.82 -3.15 -4.80
C ASP A 31 -7.93 -2.26 -6.05
N VAL A 32 -6.83 -1.60 -6.41
CA VAL A 32 -6.74 -0.75 -7.62
C VAL A 32 -5.98 -1.47 -8.73
N TYR A 33 -4.94 -2.22 -8.38
CA TYR A 33 -4.07 -2.93 -9.30
C TYR A 33 -4.01 -4.43 -8.97
N PRO A 34 -4.98 -5.24 -9.42
CA PRO A 34 -5.13 -6.64 -9.02
C PRO A 34 -3.94 -7.53 -9.38
N HIS A 35 -3.09 -7.11 -10.32
CA HIS A 35 -1.90 -7.85 -10.73
C HIS A 35 -0.70 -7.63 -9.80
N TYR A 36 -0.69 -6.58 -8.98
CA TYR A 36 0.38 -6.29 -8.04
C TYR A 36 0.03 -6.86 -6.67
N GLY A 37 0.27 -8.16 -6.50
CA GLY A 37 0.08 -8.85 -5.22
C GLY A 37 1.18 -8.51 -4.21
N VAL A 38 2.10 -9.46 -3.99
CA VAL A 38 3.28 -9.25 -3.15
C VAL A 38 4.43 -8.55 -3.88
N GLU A 39 4.32 -8.40 -5.20
CA GLU A 39 5.30 -7.74 -6.05
C GLU A 39 4.72 -6.44 -6.59
N ALA A 40 5.44 -5.35 -6.38
CA ALA A 40 5.06 -4.03 -6.87
C ALA A 40 6.26 -3.35 -7.54
N PRO A 41 6.05 -2.36 -8.41
CA PRO A 41 7.14 -1.56 -8.95
C PRO A 41 7.95 -0.86 -7.84
N ALA A 42 9.27 -1.00 -7.89
CA ALA A 42 10.20 -0.35 -6.95
C ALA A 42 9.95 1.15 -6.81
N MET A 43 9.61 1.80 -7.93
CA MET A 43 9.33 3.23 -8.00
C MET A 43 8.21 3.67 -7.04
N LEU A 44 7.21 2.82 -6.76
CA LEU A 44 6.14 3.16 -5.82
C LEU A 44 6.66 3.21 -4.38
N LEU A 45 7.55 2.28 -4.03
CA LEU A 45 8.19 2.23 -2.72
C LEU A 45 9.18 3.39 -2.56
N GLU A 46 10.00 3.64 -3.58
CA GLU A 46 10.97 4.74 -3.61
C GLU A 46 10.30 6.12 -3.51
N ARG A 47 9.07 6.25 -4.02
CA ARG A 47 8.24 7.45 -3.91
C ARG A 47 7.47 7.55 -2.60
N GLY A 48 7.55 6.56 -1.72
CA GLY A 48 6.79 6.53 -0.47
C GLY A 48 5.30 6.26 -0.65
N TYR A 49 4.83 5.81 -1.82
CA TYR A 49 3.41 5.58 -2.08
C TYR A 49 2.92 4.24 -1.52
N ILE A 50 3.82 3.27 -1.38
CA ILE A 50 3.51 1.97 -0.82
C ILE A 50 4.46 1.67 0.33
N VAL A 51 3.97 0.89 1.27
CA VAL A 51 4.77 0.31 2.35
C VAL A 51 4.27 -1.09 2.63
N ASP A 52 5.12 -1.93 3.22
CA ASP A 52 4.71 -3.26 3.63
C ASP A 52 3.65 -3.15 4.72
N ALA A 53 2.59 -3.96 4.65
CA ALA A 53 1.52 -3.96 5.63
C ALA A 53 1.98 -4.21 7.07
N SER A 54 3.08 -4.95 7.28
CA SER A 54 3.66 -5.16 8.60
C SER A 54 4.42 -3.94 9.14
N GLU A 55 4.81 -3.03 8.25
CA GLU A 55 5.53 -1.79 8.56
C GLU A 55 4.60 -0.56 8.46
N TYR A 56 3.37 -0.74 7.98
CA TYR A 56 2.34 0.28 7.95
C TYR A 56 1.85 0.56 9.37
N GLN A 57 2.44 1.56 10.01
CA GLN A 57 2.01 2.10 11.30
C GLN A 57 0.86 3.12 11.17
N GLY A 58 0.15 3.13 10.04
CA GLY A 58 -0.95 4.06 9.80
C GLY A 58 -2.08 3.83 10.80
N GLN A 59 -2.63 4.95 11.28
CA GLN A 59 -3.65 5.10 12.32
C GLN A 59 -4.41 3.80 12.64
N THR A 60 -4.16 3.24 13.83
CA THR A 60 -5.07 2.30 14.48
C THR A 60 -6.38 3.02 14.78
N ASP A 61 -7.22 3.24 13.77
CA ASP A 61 -8.53 3.88 13.97
C ASP A 61 -9.62 3.19 13.15
N LEU A 62 -10.39 2.38 13.89
CA LEU A 62 -11.86 2.33 13.86
C LEU A 62 -12.60 1.39 12.91
N PHE A 63 -11.99 0.29 12.44
CA PHE A 63 -12.77 -0.83 11.87
C PHE A 63 -12.33 -2.21 12.35
N ASP A 64 -11.99 -2.32 13.64
CA ASP A 64 -12.18 -3.60 14.34
C ASP A 64 -13.70 -3.81 14.45
N TYR A 65 -14.26 -4.47 13.45
CA TYR A 65 -15.69 -4.72 13.35
C TYR A 65 -16.06 -5.77 14.42
N VAL A 66 -16.92 -5.35 15.34
CA VAL A 66 -17.63 -6.13 16.38
C VAL A 66 -18.04 -7.53 15.93
#